data_AF-A0A0F0H1J0-F1
#
_entry.id   AF-A0A0F0H1J0-F1
#
_cell.length_a   1.000
_cell.length_b   1.000
_cell.length_c   1.000
_cell.angle_alpha   90.00
_cell.angle_beta   90.00
_cell.angle_gamma   90.00
#
_symmetry.space_group_name_H-M   'P 1'
#
loop_
_entity.id
_entity.type
_entity.pdbx_description
1 polymer ?
#
loop_
_entity_poly.entity_id
_entity_poly.type
_entity_poly.pdbx_seq_one_letter_code
_entity_poly.pdbx_strand_id
1 'polypeptide(L)'
;MSDRDFVHIGHIRDVSEVLRLLDELREDLNDAKAPTSTIETIDDLRVEARKPKPSKDITAVLMERLADRGLGEQMRELEKAFDVLF
;
A
#
# COMPACT_ATOMS: atom_id res chain seq x y z
N MET A 1 26.91 21.46 2.50
CA MET A 1 26.06 20.54 3.30
C MET A 1 24.81 20.26 2.48
N SER A 2 24.87 19.26 1.60
CA SER A 2 23.77 18.90 0.69
C SER A 2 23.47 17.41 0.90
N ASP A 3 22.80 17.10 2.01
CA ASP A 3 22.32 15.77 2.36
C ASP A 3 20.78 15.73 2.39
N ARG A 4 20.11 16.38 1.43
CA ARG A 4 18.63 16.43 1.37
C ARG A 4 17.99 15.88 0.12
N ASP A 5 18.74 15.64 -0.96
CA ASP A 5 18.12 15.27 -2.25
C ASP A 5 18.02 13.76 -2.48
N PHE A 6 18.79 12.93 -1.77
CA PHE A 6 18.75 11.48 -1.96
C PHE A 6 17.59 10.78 -1.22
N VAL A 7 17.21 11.27 -0.04
CA VAL A 7 16.12 10.69 0.76
C VAL A 7 14.77 10.86 0.06
N HIS A 8 14.55 12.00 -0.59
CA HIS A 8 13.30 12.27 -1.32
C HIS A 8 13.16 11.38 -2.56
N ILE A 9 14.25 11.12 -3.29
CA ILE A 9 14.21 10.27 -4.50
C ILE A 9 13.94 8.81 -4.13
N GLY A 10 14.56 8.29 -3.05
CA GLY A 10 14.28 6.95 -2.52
C GLY A 10 12.82 6.83 -2.10
N HIS A 11 12.35 7.74 -1.23
CA HIS A 11 10.97 7.73 -0.75
C HIS A 11 9.93 7.82 -1.88
N ILE A 12 10.18 8.63 -2.92
CA ILE A 12 9.28 8.71 -4.08
C ILE A 12 9.23 7.37 -4.85
N ARG A 13 10.37 6.68 -4.99
CA ARG A 13 10.42 5.36 -5.62
C ARG A 13 9.66 4.32 -4.82
N ASP A 14 9.85 4.31 -3.51
CA ASP A 14 9.21 3.36 -2.59
C ASP A 14 7.68 3.58 -2.57
N VAL A 15 7.24 4.84 -2.54
CA VAL A 15 5.80 5.19 -2.64
C VAL A 15 5.23 4.77 -3.99
N SER A 16 5.97 4.94 -5.08
CA SER A 16 5.50 4.52 -6.42
C SER A 16 5.32 3.01 -6.52
N GLU A 17 6.21 2.24 -5.88
CA GLU A 17 6.13 0.77 -5.84
C GLU A 17 4.89 0.30 -5.07
N VAL A 18 4.64 0.86 -3.88
CA VAL A 18 3.45 0.57 -3.10
C VAL A 18 2.18 0.93 -3.87
N LEU A 19 2.14 2.11 -4.50
CA LEU A 19 0.97 2.53 -5.28
C LEU A 19 0.71 1.62 -6.47
N ARG A 20 1.75 1.15 -7.16
CA ARG A 20 1.61 0.20 -8.27
C ARG A 20 0.97 -1.12 -7.79
N LEU A 21 1.47 -1.69 -6.69
CA LEU A 21 0.91 -2.94 -6.13
C LEU A 21 -0.55 -2.76 -5.69
N LEU A 22 -0.89 -1.61 -5.10
CA LEU A 22 -2.27 -1.30 -4.72
C LEU A 22 -3.18 -1.11 -5.94
N ASP A 23 -2.68 -0.54 -7.03
CA ASP A 23 -3.42 -0.38 -8.28
C ASP A 23 -3.70 -1.74 -8.95
N GLU A 24 -2.70 -2.61 -9.03
CA GLU A 24 -2.86 -3.98 -9.55
C GLU A 24 -3.86 -4.78 -8.71
N LEU A 25 -3.73 -4.74 -7.39
CA LEU A 25 -4.66 -5.42 -6.48
C LEU A 25 -6.08 -4.87 -6.61
N ARG A 26 -6.24 -3.55 -6.81
CA ARG A 26 -7.54 -2.92 -7.02
C ARG A 26 -8.18 -3.39 -8.33
N GLU A 27 -7.41 -3.51 -9.40
CA GLU A 27 -7.90 -4.01 -10.70
C GLU A 27 -8.37 -5.47 -10.57
N ASP A 28 -7.54 -6.34 -10.00
CA ASP A 28 -7.89 -7.75 -9.78
C ASP A 28 -9.15 -7.92 -8.93
N LEU A 29 -9.29 -7.12 -7.87
CA LEU A 29 -10.48 -7.13 -7.02
C LEU A 29 -11.74 -6.63 -7.75
N ASN A 30 -11.61 -5.64 -8.63
CA ASN A 30 -12.73 -5.17 -9.46
C ASN A 30 -13.15 -6.25 -10.46
N ASP A 31 -12.20 -6.92 -11.10
CA ASP A 31 -12.45 -8.03 -12.04
C ASP A 31 -13.11 -9.23 -11.34
N ALA A 32 -12.66 -9.54 -10.13
CA ALA A 32 -13.25 -10.56 -9.27
C ALA A 32 -14.62 -10.16 -8.67
N LYS A 33 -15.10 -8.92 -8.92
CA LYS A 33 -16.32 -8.35 -8.31
C LYS A 33 -16.31 -8.45 -6.78
N ALA A 34 -15.16 -8.17 -6.18
CA ALA A 34 -15.00 -8.16 -4.74
C ALA A 34 -15.97 -7.15 -4.08
N PRO A 35 -16.31 -7.34 -2.80
CA PRO A 35 -17.15 -6.39 -2.08
C PRO A 35 -16.58 -4.98 -2.13
N THR A 36 -17.45 -3.97 -2.28
CA THR A 36 -17.05 -2.56 -2.31
C THR A 36 -16.18 -2.15 -1.12
N SER A 37 -16.46 -2.70 0.07
CA SER A 37 -15.66 -2.44 1.28
C SER A 37 -14.20 -2.90 1.17
N THR A 38 -13.91 -3.91 0.35
CA THR A 38 -12.54 -4.34 0.06
C THR A 38 -11.84 -3.32 -0.82
N ILE A 39 -12.52 -2.83 -1.88
CA ILE A 39 -11.99 -1.78 -2.75
C ILE A 39 -11.73 -0.49 -1.95
N GLU A 40 -12.66 -0.11 -1.07
CA GLU A 40 -12.49 1.05 -0.17
C GLU A 40 -11.27 0.89 0.75
N THR A 41 -11.03 -0.32 1.28
CA THR A 41 -9.84 -0.59 2.11
C THR A 41 -8.54 -0.44 1.32
N ILE A 42 -8.53 -0.80 0.03
CA ILE A 42 -7.39 -0.56 -0.87
C ILE A 42 -7.21 0.93 -1.13
N ASP A 43 -8.30 1.66 -1.38
CA ASP A 43 -8.26 3.10 -1.59
C ASP A 43 -7.76 3.85 -0.32
N ASP A 44 -8.12 3.38 0.87
CA ASP A 44 -7.58 3.87 2.16
C ASP A 44 -6.07 3.64 2.29
N LEU A 45 -5.56 2.47 1.90
CA LEU A 45 -4.11 2.19 1.87
C LEU A 45 -3.37 3.11 0.91
N ARG A 46 -3.97 3.43 -0.25
CA ARG A 46 -3.38 4.37 -1.21
C ARG A 46 -3.29 5.77 -0.63
N VAL A 47 -4.31 6.20 0.12
CA VAL A 47 -4.30 7.49 0.82
C VAL A 47 -3.23 7.50 1.91
N GLU A 48 -3.11 6.43 2.70
CA GLU A 48 -2.10 6.30 3.75
C GLU A 48 -0.68 6.36 3.18
N ALA A 49 -0.39 5.61 2.12
CA ALA A 49 0.92 5.57 1.46
C ALA A 49 1.36 6.93 0.88
N ARG A 50 0.41 7.80 0.53
CA ARG A 50 0.68 9.14 -0.02
C ARG A 50 0.93 10.20 1.04
N LYS A 51 0.75 9.88 2.33
CA LYS A 51 1.01 10.84 3.40
C LYS A 51 2.50 11.15 3.48
N PRO A 52 2.90 12.39 3.84
CA PRO A 52 4.31 12.71 4.11
C PRO A 52 4.94 11.86 5.22
N LYS A 53 4.10 11.28 6.09
CA LYS A 53 4.48 10.34 7.13
C LYS A 53 3.38 9.28 7.26
N PRO A 54 3.48 8.17 6.52
CA PRO A 54 2.56 7.04 6.65
C PRO A 54 2.63 6.44 8.06
N SER A 55 1.50 5.94 8.57
CA SER A 55 1.39 5.34 9.89
C SER A 55 1.38 3.82 9.82
N LYS A 56 2.39 3.19 10.45
CA LYS A 56 2.50 1.73 10.53
C LYS A 56 1.28 1.08 11.17
N ASP A 57 0.72 1.70 12.21
CA ASP A 57 -0.44 1.17 12.92
C ASP A 57 -1.70 1.21 12.04
N ILE A 58 -1.90 2.29 11.29
CA ILE A 58 -3.06 2.42 10.38
C ILE A 58 -2.91 1.42 9.23
N THR A 59 -1.73 1.35 8.62
CA THR A 59 -1.45 0.36 7.56
C THR A 59 -1.69 -1.06 8.06
N ALA A 60 -1.21 -1.44 9.24
CA ALA A 60 -1.43 -2.78 9.79
C ALA A 60 -2.92 -3.12 9.95
N VAL A 61 -3.73 -2.19 10.48
CA VAL A 61 -5.19 -2.37 10.60
C VAL A 61 -5.86 -2.54 9.24
N LEU A 62 -5.45 -1.78 8.24
CA LEU A 62 -5.99 -1.90 6.89
C LEU A 62 -5.57 -3.22 6.22
N MET A 63 -4.33 -3.67 6.42
CA MET A 63 -3.85 -4.96 5.92
C MET A 63 -4.59 -6.14 6.55
N GLU A 64 -4.85 -6.10 7.85
CA GLU A 64 -5.59 -7.14 8.56
C GLU A 64 -6.99 -7.33 7.97
N ARG A 65 -7.67 -6.24 7.61
CA ARG A 65 -9.01 -6.28 6.95
C ARG A 65 -8.99 -6.95 5.58
N LEU A 66 -7.84 -6.97 4.90
CA LEU A 66 -7.64 -7.60 3.60
C LEU A 66 -7.17 -9.06 3.71
N ALA A 67 -6.44 -9.39 4.78
CA ALA A 67 -5.90 -10.74 5.01
C ALA A 67 -7.01 -11.82 5.02
N ASP A 68 -8.19 -11.50 5.56
CA ASP A 68 -9.35 -12.39 5.60
C ASP A 68 -10.00 -12.64 4.22
N ARG A 69 -9.50 -12.01 3.15
CA ARG A 69 -10.10 -12.05 1.81
C ARG A 69 -9.39 -12.97 0.81
N GLY A 70 -8.40 -13.74 1.26
CA GLY A 70 -7.73 -14.75 0.43
C GLY A 70 -6.65 -14.20 -0.52
N LEU A 71 -6.13 -13.01 -0.24
CA LEU A 71 -5.16 -12.28 -1.09
C LEU A 71 -3.68 -12.67 -0.83
N GLY A 72 -3.43 -13.93 -0.47
CA GLY A 72 -2.23 -14.34 0.29
C GLY A 72 -0.86 -13.95 -0.29
N GLU A 73 -0.65 -14.06 -1.60
CA GLU A 73 0.63 -13.68 -2.22
C GLU A 73 0.77 -12.16 -2.37
N GLN A 74 -0.27 -11.51 -2.87
CA GLN A 74 -0.34 -10.05 -3.05
C GLN A 74 -0.17 -9.31 -1.72
N MET A 75 -0.75 -9.83 -0.64
CA MET A 75 -0.60 -9.24 0.70
C MET A 75 0.84 -9.29 1.19
N ARG A 76 1.59 -10.36 0.91
CA ARG A 76 3.00 -10.47 1.32
C ARG A 76 3.90 -9.51 0.55
N GLU A 77 3.62 -9.31 -0.74
CA GLU A 77 4.35 -8.33 -1.54
C GLU A 77 4.05 -6.91 -1.06
N LEU A 78 2.79 -6.63 -0.76
CA LEU A 78 2.35 -5.35 -0.26
C LEU A 78 2.91 -5.03 1.14
N GLU A 79 2.96 -6.01 2.05
CA GLU A 79 3.62 -5.88 3.36
C GLU A 79 5.10 -5.49 3.22
N LYS A 80 5.84 -6.17 2.34
CA LYS A 80 7.26 -5.85 2.08
C LYS A 80 7.44 -4.44 1.53
N ALA A 81 6.58 -4.03 0.62
CA ALA A 81 6.66 -2.69 0.04
C ALA A 81 6.36 -1.61 1.08
N PHE A 82 5.39 -1.84 1.98
CA PHE A 82 5.13 -0.93 3.10
C PHE A 82 6.24 -0.92 4.15
N ASP A 83 6.92 -2.03 4.41
CA ASP A 83 8.07 -2.06 5.33
C ASP A 83 9.23 -1.17 4.85
N VAL A 84 9.36 -0.91 3.54
CA VAL A 84 10.34 0.05 2.98
C VAL A 84 9.90 1.51 3.18
N LEU A 85 8.58 1.77 3.30
CA LEU A 85 8.03 3.11 3.51
C LEU A 85 8.20 3.65 4.93
N PHE A 86 8.45 2.79 5.92
CA PHE A 86 8.56 3.13 7.33
C PHE A 86 10.02 3.21 7.82
#